data_AF-A0A8H4Q5J5-F1
#
_entry.id   AF-A0A8H4Q5J5-F1
#
_cell.length_a   1.000
_cell.length_b   1.000
_cell.length_c   1.000
_cell.angle_alpha   90.00
_cell.angle_beta   90.00
_cell.angle_gamma   90.00
#
_symmetry.space_group_name_H-M   'P 1'
#
loop_
_entity.id
_entity.type
_entity.pdbx_description
1 polymer ?
#
loop_
_entity_poly.entity_id
_entity_poly.type
_entity_poly.pdbx_seq_one_letter_code
_entity_poly.pdbx_strand_id
1 'polypeptide(L)'
;MRLVNFNLLWTAGLVHSIRGLTAADDSLPTGNRTGYYPDLNNCPPACLDYANIHSWTTYHSLERLRRCKKPMLLDLTVSQPVNDPLSTILFRVCTLEPVPEDDPRKSLPPMANPKKDTRLWRPSLEYEPACIQTGVEKLAKLSLMMSTKERNSSGEDVARLVEGTRDYFNARDNCNENFIFGYHGDIVVGVYIGESLGKPTANSALNIVADEIRRHGTLPNQITSNMCKGRLSTRSFGVFIDTSGNLALVQRIVLAWSQGYCLSSYSEDFRQMGNYPIWAWEIDEKSTASNGRRVRPYSV
;
A
#
# COMPACT_ATOMS: atom_id res chain seq x y z
N MET A 1 -74.68 -45.01 1.52
CA MET A 1 -74.53 -43.59 1.90
C MET A 1 -74.12 -43.53 3.38
N ARG A 2 -72.82 -43.39 3.67
CA ARG A 2 -72.30 -43.09 5.01
C ARG A 2 -71.11 -42.14 4.82
N LEU A 3 -71.28 -40.90 5.25
CA LEU A 3 -70.24 -39.89 5.34
C LEU A 3 -69.61 -39.97 6.74
N VAL A 4 -68.29 -40.03 6.81
CA VAL A 4 -67.50 -39.91 8.04
C VAL A 4 -66.74 -38.58 7.96
N ASN A 5 -67.01 -37.70 8.92
CA ASN A 5 -66.33 -36.43 9.11
C ASN A 5 -65.00 -36.67 9.85
N PHE A 6 -63.90 -36.12 9.32
CA PHE A 6 -62.61 -36.00 10.00
C PHE A 6 -62.47 -34.59 10.59
N ASN A 7 -62.24 -34.51 11.90
CA ASN A 7 -61.78 -33.30 12.58
C ASN A 7 -60.26 -33.38 12.79
N LEU A 8 -59.63 -32.21 12.68
CA LEU A 8 -58.19 -31.95 12.71
C LEU A 8 -57.74 -31.34 14.05
N LEU A 9 -56.44 -31.56 14.35
CA LEU A 9 -55.55 -30.85 15.31
C LEU A 9 -55.69 -31.27 16.79
N TRP A 10 -54.64 -31.51 17.57
CA TRP A 10 -53.33 -30.86 17.69
C TRP A 10 -52.24 -31.84 18.18
N THR A 11 -50.98 -31.67 17.74
CA THR A 11 -49.80 -32.28 18.40
C THR A 11 -48.85 -31.19 18.89
N ALA A 12 -48.48 -31.29 20.17
CA ALA A 12 -47.58 -30.39 20.88
C ALA A 12 -46.13 -30.47 20.36
N GLY A 13 -45.50 -29.32 20.13
CA GLY A 13 -44.08 -29.21 19.81
C GLY A 13 -43.23 -28.99 21.07
N LEU A 14 -42.17 -29.79 21.20
CA LEU A 14 -41.13 -29.69 22.23
C LEU A 14 -40.29 -28.41 22.03
N VAL A 15 -40.21 -27.57 23.07
CA VAL A 15 -39.26 -26.46 23.17
C VAL A 15 -37.96 -26.98 23.78
N HIS A 16 -36.89 -27.08 22.99
CA HIS A 16 -35.54 -27.21 23.52
C HIS A 16 -34.92 -25.82 23.65
N SER A 17 -34.59 -25.41 24.88
CA SER A 17 -33.81 -24.20 25.13
C SER A 17 -32.33 -24.46 24.84
N ILE A 18 -31.73 -23.73 23.91
CA ILE A 18 -30.27 -23.65 23.79
C ILE A 18 -29.81 -22.40 24.53
N ARG A 19 -29.24 -22.61 25.71
CA ARG A 19 -28.37 -21.62 26.37
C ARG A 19 -27.02 -21.61 25.66
N GLY A 20 -26.53 -20.42 25.33
CA GLY A 20 -25.10 -20.19 25.07
C GLY A 20 -24.78 -19.68 23.67
N LEU A 21 -24.82 -18.36 23.49
CA LEU A 21 -24.01 -17.65 22.52
C LEU A 21 -23.48 -16.39 23.22
N THR A 22 -22.35 -16.53 23.90
CA THR A 22 -21.52 -15.39 24.26
C THR A 22 -20.91 -14.84 22.97
N ALA A 23 -21.06 -13.52 22.78
CA ALA A 23 -20.59 -12.69 21.69
C ALA A 23 -19.42 -13.27 20.88
N ALA A 24 -19.73 -13.68 19.65
CA ALA A 24 -18.75 -13.98 18.62
C ALA A 24 -18.27 -12.66 17.98
N ASP A 25 -16.94 -12.54 17.94
CA ASP A 25 -16.10 -11.90 16.92
C ASP A 25 -16.67 -10.67 16.19
N ASP A 26 -16.24 -9.50 16.64
CA ASP A 26 -16.62 -8.19 16.10
C ASP A 26 -15.78 -7.81 14.86
N SER A 27 -15.70 -8.74 13.90
CA SER A 27 -15.02 -8.57 12.60
C SER A 27 -16.04 -8.26 11.49
N LEU A 28 -16.91 -7.27 11.71
CA LEU A 28 -17.81 -6.77 10.67
C LEU A 28 -17.00 -6.11 9.53
N PRO A 29 -17.31 -6.40 8.25
CA PRO A 29 -16.64 -5.76 7.13
C PRO A 29 -16.80 -4.23 7.19
N THR A 30 -15.78 -3.50 6.75
CA THR A 30 -15.64 -2.03 6.80
C THR A 30 -16.88 -1.27 6.29
N GLY A 31 -17.64 -1.89 5.37
CA GLY A 31 -18.88 -1.35 4.84
C GLY A 31 -20.01 -1.20 5.85
N ASN A 32 -20.07 -2.02 6.91
CA ASN A 32 -21.14 -1.93 7.89
C ASN A 32 -20.96 -0.74 8.86
N ARG A 33 -19.71 -0.36 9.18
CA ARG A 33 -19.44 0.77 10.09
C ARG A 33 -19.69 2.14 9.45
N THR A 34 -19.62 2.22 8.12
CA THR A 34 -19.72 3.49 7.37
C THR A 34 -20.95 3.54 6.46
N GLY A 35 -21.67 2.42 6.29
CA GLY A 35 -22.68 2.26 5.25
C GLY A 35 -22.10 2.25 3.82
N TYR A 36 -20.77 2.20 3.67
CA TYR A 36 -20.12 2.23 2.36
C TYR A 36 -20.09 0.82 1.74
N TYR A 37 -20.78 0.65 0.61
CA TYR A 37 -20.73 -0.57 -0.18
C TYR A 37 -19.88 -0.36 -1.43
N PRO A 38 -18.74 -1.08 -1.59
CA PRO A 38 -17.85 -0.93 -2.74
C PRO A 38 -18.57 -1.15 -4.07
N ASP A 39 -19.55 -2.05 -4.11
CA ASP A 39 -20.29 -2.38 -5.34
C ASP A 39 -21.22 -1.27 -5.81
N LEU A 40 -21.69 -0.42 -4.90
CA LEU A 40 -22.61 0.70 -5.21
C LEU A 40 -21.89 2.00 -5.57
N ASN A 41 -20.55 2.06 -5.41
CA ASN A 41 -19.78 3.29 -5.56
C ASN A 41 -18.65 3.15 -6.59
N ASN A 42 -18.46 4.13 -7.46
CA ASN A 42 -17.38 4.05 -8.45
C ASN A 42 -15.99 4.18 -7.82
N CYS A 43 -15.86 4.98 -6.76
CA CYS A 43 -14.60 5.26 -6.09
C CYS A 43 -14.64 4.88 -4.61
N PRO A 44 -13.53 4.38 -4.05
CA PRO A 44 -13.37 4.27 -2.61
C PRO A 44 -13.39 5.63 -1.91
N PRO A 45 -13.74 5.69 -0.62
CA PRO A 45 -13.65 6.89 0.18
C PRO A 45 -12.21 7.45 0.22
N ALA A 46 -12.09 8.73 0.56
CA ALA A 46 -10.79 9.38 0.73
C ALA A 46 -9.97 8.73 1.86
N CYS A 47 -8.64 8.71 1.71
CA CYS A 47 -7.71 8.20 2.71
C CYS A 47 -7.84 9.03 4.00
N LEU A 48 -8.43 8.43 5.04
CA LEU A 48 -8.57 9.08 6.36
C LEU A 48 -7.35 8.81 7.24
N ASP A 49 -6.83 7.58 7.19
CA ASP A 49 -5.65 7.15 7.93
C ASP A 49 -4.68 6.46 6.97
N TYR A 50 -3.57 7.13 6.67
CA TYR A 50 -2.50 6.57 5.83
C TYR A 50 -1.72 5.46 6.52
N ALA A 51 -1.69 5.45 7.86
CA ALA A 51 -0.88 4.53 8.67
C ALA A 51 -1.59 3.19 8.95
N ASN A 52 -2.88 3.10 8.63
CA ASN A 52 -3.68 1.89 8.83
C ASN A 52 -4.43 1.50 7.55
N ILE A 53 -3.76 0.72 6.70
CA ILE A 53 -4.37 0.15 5.48
C ILE A 53 -5.63 -0.68 5.76
N HIS A 54 -5.81 -1.24 6.96
CA HIS A 54 -7.01 -1.99 7.31
C HIS A 54 -8.27 -1.11 7.39
N SER A 55 -8.09 0.21 7.48
CA SER A 55 -9.18 1.18 7.36
C SER A 55 -9.61 1.46 5.91
N TRP A 56 -8.82 1.00 4.92
CA TRP A 56 -9.08 1.24 3.51
C TRP A 56 -10.09 0.24 2.95
N THR A 57 -10.68 0.58 1.81
CA THR A 57 -11.70 -0.25 1.17
C THR A 57 -11.05 -1.41 0.44
N THR A 58 -11.58 -2.62 0.63
CA THR A 58 -11.07 -3.82 -0.04
C THR A 58 -11.76 -4.04 -1.39
N TYR A 59 -10.98 -4.36 -2.41
CA TYR A 59 -11.42 -4.77 -3.74
C TYR A 59 -10.70 -6.05 -4.17
N HIS A 60 -11.34 -6.83 -5.04
CA HIS A 60 -10.81 -8.09 -5.57
C HIS A 60 -10.63 -8.06 -7.10
N SER A 61 -10.81 -6.90 -7.73
CA SER A 61 -10.72 -6.76 -9.19
C SER A 61 -10.16 -5.39 -9.57
N LEU A 62 -9.12 -5.41 -10.40
CA LEU A 62 -8.56 -4.21 -11.03
C LEU A 62 -9.60 -3.52 -11.93
N GLU A 63 -10.47 -4.29 -12.58
CA GLU A 63 -11.55 -3.75 -13.40
C GLU A 63 -12.52 -2.88 -12.58
N ARG A 64 -12.76 -3.26 -11.31
CA ARG A 64 -13.59 -2.45 -10.41
C ARG A 64 -12.94 -1.10 -10.09
N LEU A 65 -11.62 -1.07 -9.96
CA LEU A 65 -10.85 0.15 -9.70
C LEU A 65 -10.80 1.08 -10.90
N ARG A 66 -10.79 0.56 -12.14
CA ARG A 66 -10.84 1.34 -13.39
C ARG A 66 -12.07 2.25 -13.53
N ARG A 67 -13.16 1.91 -12.81
CA ARG A 67 -14.39 2.72 -12.75
C ARG A 67 -14.18 4.02 -11.99
N CYS A 68 -13.22 4.06 -11.07
CA CYS A 68 -12.88 5.28 -10.35
C CYS A 68 -12.03 6.21 -11.23
N LYS A 69 -12.42 7.48 -11.30
CA LYS A 69 -11.69 8.53 -12.05
C LYS A 69 -10.89 9.46 -11.14
N LYS A 70 -10.77 9.11 -9.86
CA LYS A 70 -9.99 9.84 -8.86
C LYS A 70 -8.64 9.14 -8.63
N PRO A 71 -7.58 9.89 -8.30
CA PRO A 71 -6.30 9.30 -7.93
C PRO A 71 -6.44 8.51 -6.63
N MET A 72 -5.78 7.36 -6.55
CA MET A 72 -5.90 6.40 -5.46
C MET A 72 -4.54 5.87 -5.01
N LEU A 73 -4.46 5.48 -3.74
CA LEU A 73 -3.41 4.60 -3.23
C LEU A 73 -3.90 3.16 -3.17
N LEU A 74 -3.03 2.24 -3.56
CA LEU A 74 -3.28 0.81 -3.59
C LEU A 74 -2.21 0.11 -2.75
N ASP A 75 -2.66 -0.63 -1.74
CA ASP A 75 -1.88 -1.67 -1.08
C ASP A 75 -2.30 -3.03 -1.67
N LEU A 76 -1.30 -3.78 -2.13
CA LEU A 76 -1.46 -5.15 -2.63
C LEU A 76 -0.17 -5.93 -2.40
N THR A 77 -0.30 -7.26 -2.34
CA THR A 77 0.87 -8.13 -2.21
C THR A 77 1.66 -8.17 -3.51
N VAL A 78 2.97 -7.95 -3.46
CA VAL A 78 3.84 -7.97 -4.65
C VAL A 78 4.21 -9.38 -5.13
N SER A 79 4.07 -10.40 -4.27
CA SER A 79 4.36 -11.80 -4.60
C SER A 79 3.18 -12.54 -5.26
N GLN A 80 2.00 -11.95 -5.32
CA GLN A 80 0.81 -12.50 -5.98
C GLN A 80 0.55 -11.74 -7.30
N PRO A 81 0.79 -12.33 -8.48
CA PRO A 81 0.74 -11.60 -9.76
C PRO A 81 -0.66 -11.08 -10.15
N VAL A 82 -0.79 -9.78 -10.49
CA VAL A 82 -2.08 -9.15 -10.88
C VAL A 82 -2.67 -9.57 -12.21
N ASN A 83 -1.90 -10.28 -13.02
CA ASN A 83 -2.33 -10.78 -14.32
C ASN A 83 -2.50 -12.31 -14.35
N ASP A 84 -2.34 -12.98 -13.21
CA ASP A 84 -2.59 -14.42 -13.10
C ASP A 84 -4.08 -14.66 -12.78
N PRO A 85 -4.84 -15.32 -13.67
CA PRO A 85 -6.26 -15.59 -13.44
C PRO A 85 -6.53 -16.53 -12.26
N LEU A 86 -5.50 -17.24 -11.76
CA LEU A 86 -5.60 -18.11 -10.59
C LEU A 86 -5.27 -17.37 -9.27
N SER A 87 -4.72 -16.16 -9.35
CA SER A 87 -4.33 -15.38 -8.18
C SER A 87 -5.54 -14.65 -7.58
N THR A 88 -5.80 -14.88 -6.29
CA THR A 88 -6.85 -14.17 -5.55
C THR A 88 -6.26 -12.91 -4.92
N ILE A 89 -6.15 -11.85 -5.71
CA ILE A 89 -5.53 -10.61 -5.22
C ILE A 89 -6.54 -9.76 -4.47
N LEU A 90 -6.03 -9.20 -3.38
CA LEU A 90 -6.71 -8.25 -2.55
C LEU A 90 -6.03 -6.89 -2.73
N PHE A 91 -6.83 -5.89 -3.10
CA PHE A 91 -6.42 -4.49 -3.13
C PHE A 91 -7.06 -3.77 -1.96
N ARG A 92 -6.26 -3.14 -1.10
CA ARG A 92 -6.76 -2.14 -0.15
C ARG A 92 -6.56 -0.77 -0.76
N VAL A 93 -7.64 -0.01 -0.85
CA VAL A 93 -7.67 1.20 -1.68
C VAL A 93 -8.40 2.34 -0.98
N CYS A 94 -7.85 3.54 -1.11
CA CYS A 94 -8.50 4.80 -0.78
C CYS A 94 -8.15 5.86 -1.83
N THR A 95 -8.98 6.90 -1.94
CA THR A 95 -8.73 8.02 -2.86
C THR A 95 -7.88 9.11 -2.21
N LEU A 96 -7.07 9.79 -3.01
CA LEU A 96 -6.24 10.95 -2.63
C LEU A 96 -7.02 12.28 -2.68
N GLU A 97 -8.34 12.21 -2.55
CA GLU A 97 -9.17 13.42 -2.45
C GLU A 97 -9.09 13.97 -1.02
N PRO A 98 -9.25 15.29 -0.84
CA PRO A 98 -9.42 15.86 0.49
C PRO A 98 -10.58 15.19 1.21
N VAL A 99 -10.38 14.86 2.49
CA VAL A 99 -11.46 14.34 3.34
C VAL A 99 -12.36 15.51 3.74
N PRO A 100 -13.66 15.51 3.38
CA PRO A 100 -14.58 16.58 3.77
C PRO A 100 -14.60 16.83 5.27
N GLU A 101 -14.80 18.07 5.70
CA GLU A 101 -14.84 18.43 7.13
C GLU A 101 -15.93 17.65 7.87
N ASP A 102 -17.09 17.50 7.24
CA ASP A 102 -18.29 16.81 7.71
C ASP A 102 -18.31 15.29 7.42
N ASP A 103 -17.17 14.71 7.03
CA ASP A 103 -17.09 13.27 6.76
C ASP A 103 -17.46 12.46 8.03
N PRO A 104 -18.54 11.67 8.01
CA PRO A 104 -19.05 10.98 9.21
C PRO A 104 -18.05 9.98 9.79
N ARG A 105 -17.08 9.52 8.99
CA ARG A 105 -16.02 8.60 9.43
C ARG A 105 -15.11 9.22 10.49
N LYS A 106 -15.00 10.55 10.54
CA LYS A 106 -14.22 11.27 11.57
C LYS A 106 -14.80 11.12 12.98
N SER A 107 -16.10 10.92 13.07
CA SER A 107 -16.82 10.76 14.35
C SER A 107 -16.87 9.30 14.82
N LEU A 108 -16.49 8.36 13.96
CA LEU A 108 -16.43 6.94 14.31
C LEU A 108 -15.15 6.64 15.11
N PRO A 109 -15.19 5.67 16.04
CA PRO A 109 -13.96 5.16 16.65
C PRO A 109 -12.99 4.69 15.56
N PRO A 110 -11.70 5.05 15.66
CA PRO A 110 -10.71 4.64 14.66
C PRO A 110 -10.64 3.12 14.60
N MET A 111 -10.48 2.59 13.39
CA MET A 111 -10.24 1.15 13.23
C MET A 111 -8.94 0.78 13.93
N ALA A 112 -8.96 -0.33 14.66
CA ALA A 112 -7.76 -0.85 15.32
C ALA A 112 -6.66 -1.03 14.26
N ASN A 113 -5.46 -0.52 14.55
CA ASN A 113 -4.30 -0.76 13.72
C ASN A 113 -3.60 -2.03 14.23
N PRO A 114 -3.60 -3.15 13.48
CA PRO A 114 -2.97 -4.39 13.94
C PRO A 114 -1.50 -4.21 14.31
N LYS A 115 -0.79 -3.25 13.71
CA LYS A 115 0.61 -2.93 14.05
C LYS A 115 0.80 -2.49 15.51
N LYS A 116 -0.27 -2.07 16.19
CA LYS A 116 -0.28 -1.60 17.60
C LYS A 116 -0.86 -2.63 18.57
N ASP A 117 -1.21 -3.83 18.11
CA ASP A 117 -1.75 -4.86 18.98
C ASP A 117 -0.65 -5.42 19.88
N THR A 118 -0.79 -5.18 21.19
CA THR A 118 0.18 -5.58 22.22
C THR A 118 0.25 -7.08 22.44
N ARG A 119 -0.67 -7.85 21.86
CA ARG A 119 -0.68 -9.32 21.91
C ARG A 119 0.23 -9.94 20.83
N LEU A 120 0.70 -9.15 19.87
CA LEU A 120 1.60 -9.64 18.83
C LEU A 120 2.96 -10.00 19.42
N TRP A 121 3.44 -11.19 19.10
CA TRP A 121 4.83 -11.53 19.31
C TRP A 121 5.70 -10.71 18.36
N ARG A 122 6.53 -9.82 18.92
CA ARG A 122 7.37 -8.86 18.20
C ARG A 122 6.56 -7.91 17.29
N PRO A 123 5.83 -6.94 17.88
CA PRO A 123 5.09 -5.94 17.11
C PRO A 123 6.03 -5.19 16.14
N SER A 124 5.64 -5.04 14.87
CA SER A 124 6.53 -4.47 13.84
C SER A 124 7.04 -3.08 14.22
N LEU A 125 6.20 -2.24 14.83
CA LEU A 125 6.56 -0.88 15.24
C LEU A 125 7.64 -0.82 16.32
N GLU A 126 7.85 -1.89 17.08
CA GLU A 126 8.84 -1.94 18.17
C GLU A 126 10.18 -2.55 17.74
N TYR A 127 10.17 -3.40 16.71
CA TYR A 127 11.32 -4.21 16.32
C TYR A 127 11.90 -3.85 14.96
N GLU A 128 11.14 -3.17 14.10
CA GLU A 128 11.62 -2.76 12.80
C GLU A 128 12.68 -1.65 12.94
N PRO A 129 13.90 -1.80 12.37
CA PRO A 129 14.94 -0.80 12.48
C PRO A 129 14.49 0.60 12.06
N ALA A 130 13.73 0.72 10.97
CA ALA A 130 13.22 2.00 10.48
C ALA A 130 12.15 2.64 11.38
N CYS A 131 11.57 1.89 12.33
CA CYS A 131 10.68 2.42 13.38
C CYS A 131 11.43 2.88 14.63
N ILE A 132 12.60 2.30 14.89
CA ILE A 132 13.41 2.56 16.10
C ILE A 132 14.38 3.72 15.88
N GLN A 133 14.97 3.80 14.68
CA GLN A 133 15.99 4.78 14.35
C GLN A 133 15.76 5.37 12.96
N THR A 134 16.00 6.68 12.84
CA THR A 134 15.90 7.37 11.56
C THR A 134 17.01 6.93 10.59
N GLY A 135 18.21 6.63 11.10
CA GLY A 135 19.40 6.36 10.29
C GLY A 135 20.33 7.56 10.20
N VAL A 136 21.53 7.34 9.65
CA VAL A 136 22.54 8.38 9.42
C VAL A 136 22.30 8.99 8.05
N GLU A 137 22.09 10.30 8.02
CA GLU A 137 21.94 11.05 6.78
C GLU A 137 23.23 11.00 5.95
N LYS A 138 23.09 10.58 4.69
CA LYS A 138 24.18 10.52 3.71
C LYS A 138 23.68 11.05 2.37
N LEU A 139 24.53 11.80 1.70
CA LEU A 139 24.26 12.22 0.34
C LEU A 139 24.28 11.00 -0.58
N ALA A 140 23.23 10.86 -1.37
CA ALA A 140 23.11 9.82 -2.39
C ALA A 140 22.65 10.41 -3.72
N LYS A 141 22.72 9.59 -4.76
CA LYS A 141 22.44 9.97 -6.14
C LYS A 141 21.22 9.20 -6.62
N LEU A 142 20.16 9.93 -6.98
CA LEU A 142 18.96 9.39 -7.59
C LEU A 142 19.05 9.55 -9.11
N SER A 143 19.05 8.46 -9.85
CA SER A 143 18.98 8.49 -11.32
C SER A 143 17.53 8.59 -11.74
N LEU A 144 17.19 9.46 -12.69
CA LEU A 144 15.85 9.53 -13.30
C LEU A 144 15.97 9.31 -14.81
N MET A 145 15.18 8.38 -15.33
CA MET A 145 15.18 8.00 -16.72
C MET A 145 13.74 7.88 -17.22
N MET A 146 13.55 8.18 -18.50
CA MET A 146 12.27 8.10 -19.19
C MET A 146 12.39 7.25 -20.43
N SER A 147 11.32 6.57 -20.82
CA SER A 147 11.28 5.90 -22.11
C SER A 147 11.21 6.89 -23.27
N THR A 148 11.64 6.46 -24.45
CA THR A 148 11.56 7.19 -25.72
C THR A 148 10.17 7.12 -26.34
N LYS A 149 9.34 6.17 -25.91
CA LYS A 149 7.99 5.99 -26.42
C LYS A 149 7.06 7.04 -25.82
N GLU A 150 6.79 8.06 -26.63
CA GLU A 150 5.97 9.18 -26.24
C GLU A 150 4.54 8.78 -25.87
N ARG A 151 4.02 9.53 -24.92
CA ARG A 151 2.62 9.55 -24.50
C ARG A 151 2.33 10.98 -24.05
N ASN A 152 1.07 11.40 -24.11
CA ASN A 152 0.65 12.73 -23.64
C ASN A 152 0.01 12.62 -22.25
N SER A 153 0.66 11.91 -21.34
CA SER A 153 0.18 11.76 -19.97
C SER A 153 0.51 13.02 -19.16
N SER A 154 -0.45 13.46 -18.33
CA SER A 154 -0.34 14.65 -17.50
C SER A 154 0.71 14.48 -16.40
N GLY A 155 1.73 15.33 -16.41
CA GLY A 155 2.75 15.41 -15.36
C GLY A 155 2.14 15.70 -13.99
N GLU A 156 1.10 16.52 -13.92
CA GLU A 156 0.44 16.86 -12.66
C GLU A 156 -0.28 15.64 -12.05
N ASP A 157 -0.97 14.84 -12.87
CA ASP A 157 -1.66 13.63 -12.38
C ASP A 157 -0.65 12.60 -11.86
N VAL A 158 0.49 12.44 -12.55
CA VAL A 158 1.58 11.57 -12.08
C VAL A 158 2.19 12.11 -10.80
N ALA A 159 2.51 13.41 -10.73
CA ALA A 159 3.11 14.02 -9.55
C ALA A 159 2.20 13.89 -8.33
N ARG A 160 0.89 14.07 -8.49
CA ARG A 160 -0.10 13.87 -7.42
C ARG A 160 -0.10 12.44 -6.88
N LEU A 161 0.06 11.43 -7.74
CA LEU A 161 0.22 10.03 -7.28
C LEU A 161 1.53 9.82 -6.53
N VAL A 162 2.65 10.36 -7.05
CA VAL A 162 3.96 10.30 -6.39
C VAL A 162 3.90 10.93 -4.99
N GLU A 163 3.24 12.08 -4.86
CA GLU A 163 3.03 12.74 -3.56
C GLU A 163 2.13 11.93 -2.62
N GLY A 164 1.07 11.31 -3.12
CA GLY A 164 0.26 10.40 -2.32
C GLY A 164 1.09 9.25 -1.73
N THR A 165 2.00 8.66 -2.52
CA THR A 165 2.90 7.61 -2.03
C THR A 165 3.91 8.15 -1.01
N ARG A 166 4.35 9.40 -1.16
CA ARG A 166 5.21 10.08 -0.18
C ARG A 166 4.48 10.26 1.15
N ASP A 167 3.23 10.72 1.11
CA ASP A 167 2.42 10.95 2.30
C ASP A 167 2.14 9.63 3.04
N TYR A 168 1.96 8.53 2.30
CA TYR A 168 1.91 7.19 2.88
C TYR A 168 3.18 6.84 3.68
N PHE A 169 4.38 7.02 3.12
CA PHE A 169 5.62 6.73 3.85
C PHE A 169 5.92 7.72 4.99
N ASN A 170 5.39 8.94 4.91
CA ASN A 170 5.51 9.93 5.99
C ASN A 170 4.62 9.60 7.19
N ALA A 171 3.59 8.77 7.03
CA ALA A 171 2.75 8.35 8.13
C ALA A 171 3.59 7.56 9.16
N ARG A 172 3.58 8.01 10.41
CA ARG A 172 4.48 7.53 11.47
C ARG A 172 4.52 6.00 11.59
N ASP A 173 3.36 5.35 11.54
CA ASP A 173 3.26 3.89 11.75
C ASP A 173 3.48 3.08 10.46
N ASN A 174 3.89 3.73 9.36
CA ASN A 174 4.35 3.07 8.13
C ASN A 174 5.88 2.94 8.06
N CYS A 175 6.56 3.15 9.17
CA CYS A 175 8.00 2.92 9.30
C CYS A 175 8.42 1.47 8.96
N ASN A 176 7.50 0.51 9.02
CA ASN A 176 7.71 -0.89 8.64
C ASN A 176 7.22 -1.26 7.23
N GLU A 177 6.75 -0.28 6.46
CA GLU A 177 6.20 -0.52 5.12
C GLU A 177 7.23 -0.22 4.05
N ASN A 178 7.41 -1.14 3.10
CA ASN A 178 8.51 -1.04 2.13
C ASN A 178 8.06 -0.71 0.71
N PHE A 179 6.76 -0.75 0.44
CA PHE A 179 6.23 -0.39 -0.87
C PHE A 179 4.79 0.11 -0.76
N ILE A 180 4.36 0.84 -1.78
CA ILE A 180 2.98 1.26 -1.99
C ILE A 180 2.78 1.58 -3.48
N PHE A 181 1.54 1.51 -3.96
CA PHE A 181 1.21 1.85 -5.34
C PHE A 181 0.27 3.06 -5.40
N GLY A 182 0.40 3.84 -6.46
CA GLY A 182 -0.55 4.87 -6.87
C GLY A 182 -1.24 4.47 -8.17
N TYR A 183 -2.52 4.81 -8.31
CA TYR A 183 -3.30 4.49 -9.51
C TYR A 183 -4.26 5.61 -9.89
N HIS A 184 -4.27 6.01 -11.16
CA HIS A 184 -5.24 6.96 -11.71
C HIS A 184 -5.41 6.77 -13.22
N GLY A 185 -6.57 6.28 -13.67
CA GLY A 185 -6.80 6.01 -15.09
C GLY A 185 -5.82 4.95 -15.62
N ASP A 186 -4.90 5.36 -16.48
CA ASP A 186 -3.81 4.53 -17.03
C ASP A 186 -2.47 4.78 -16.33
N ILE A 187 -2.42 5.66 -15.33
CA ILE A 187 -1.20 5.95 -14.60
C ILE A 187 -1.08 4.98 -13.45
N VAL A 188 0.04 4.28 -13.37
CA VAL A 188 0.41 3.42 -12.25
C VAL A 188 1.76 3.85 -11.72
N VAL A 189 1.85 4.12 -10.43
CA VAL A 189 3.10 4.41 -9.72
C VAL A 189 3.37 3.26 -8.76
N GLY A 190 4.60 2.74 -8.74
CA GLY A 190 5.06 1.80 -7.73
C GLY A 190 6.31 2.34 -7.07
N VAL A 191 6.30 2.38 -5.74
CA VAL A 191 7.44 2.85 -4.95
C VAL A 191 7.94 1.72 -4.06
N TYR A 192 9.25 1.61 -3.93
CA TYR A 192 9.94 0.71 -3.02
C TYR A 192 11.00 1.45 -2.21
N ILE A 193 11.10 1.14 -0.93
CA ILE A 193 12.17 1.55 -0.03
C ILE A 193 12.66 0.33 0.76
N GLY A 194 13.97 0.07 0.69
CA GLY A 194 14.58 -1.04 1.42
C GLY A 194 14.65 -0.81 2.94
N GLU A 195 14.75 -1.91 3.68
CA GLU A 195 14.72 -1.97 5.16
C GLU A 195 15.87 -1.22 5.85
N SER A 196 17.01 -1.05 5.17
CA SER A 196 18.15 -0.29 5.69
C SER A 196 18.07 1.21 5.37
N LEU A 197 16.91 1.70 4.94
CA LEU A 197 16.67 3.12 4.69
C LEU A 197 15.53 3.64 5.57
N GLY A 198 15.80 4.72 6.32
CA GLY A 198 14.76 5.45 7.03
C GLY A 198 13.77 6.10 6.07
N LYS A 199 12.50 6.20 6.48
CA LYS A 199 11.42 6.77 5.65
C LYS A 199 11.63 8.22 5.19
N PRO A 200 12.41 9.09 5.89
CA PRO A 200 12.79 10.40 5.31
C PRO A 200 13.52 10.30 3.96
N THR A 201 14.15 9.16 3.64
CA THR A 201 14.71 8.89 2.30
C THR A 201 13.64 8.92 1.22
N ALA A 202 12.49 8.29 1.48
CA ALA A 202 11.35 8.31 0.56
C ALA A 202 10.82 9.73 0.39
N ASN A 203 10.75 10.52 1.48
CA ASN A 203 10.37 11.93 1.41
C ASN A 203 11.30 12.74 0.50
N SER A 204 12.61 12.67 0.73
CA SER A 204 13.61 13.39 -0.07
C SER A 204 13.55 13.00 -1.55
N ALA A 205 13.47 11.70 -1.85
CA ALA A 205 13.50 11.22 -3.23
C ALA A 205 12.18 11.49 -3.99
N LEU A 206 11.01 11.27 -3.35
CA LEU A 206 9.71 11.44 -4.00
C LEU A 206 9.39 12.92 -4.26
N ASN A 207 9.87 13.85 -3.43
CA ASN A 207 9.78 15.28 -3.72
C ASN A 207 10.51 15.65 -5.02
N ILE A 208 11.75 15.18 -5.19
CA ILE A 208 12.51 15.42 -6.43
C ILE A 208 11.79 14.80 -7.62
N VAL A 209 11.33 13.55 -7.52
CA VAL A 209 10.62 12.89 -8.62
C VAL A 209 9.36 13.66 -9.02
N ALA A 210 8.55 14.11 -8.05
CA ALA A 210 7.35 14.90 -8.32
C ALA A 210 7.68 16.24 -9.00
N ASP A 211 8.71 16.95 -8.52
CA ASP A 211 9.13 18.25 -9.08
C ASP A 211 9.68 18.15 -10.51
N GLU A 212 10.48 17.12 -10.79
CA GLU A 212 11.01 16.87 -12.15
C GLU A 212 9.89 16.50 -13.12
N ILE A 213 8.94 15.67 -12.68
CA ILE A 213 7.79 15.25 -13.48
C ILE A 213 6.90 16.45 -13.82
N ARG A 214 6.61 17.32 -12.84
CA ARG A 214 5.84 18.56 -13.08
C ARG A 214 6.53 19.47 -14.08
N ARG A 215 7.85 19.65 -13.93
CA ARG A 215 8.63 20.50 -14.84
C ARG A 215 8.65 19.99 -16.27
N HIS A 216 8.63 18.68 -16.48
CA HIS A 216 8.59 18.11 -17.83
C HIS A 216 7.20 18.27 -18.49
N GLY A 217 6.12 18.31 -17.71
CA GLY A 217 4.77 18.58 -18.20
C GLY A 217 4.10 17.36 -18.85
N THR A 218 4.50 16.97 -20.05
CA THR A 218 3.98 15.77 -20.74
C THR A 218 4.94 14.61 -20.58
N LEU A 219 4.42 13.42 -20.25
CA LEU A 219 5.25 12.27 -19.90
C LEU A 219 5.10 11.09 -20.86
N PRO A 220 6.21 10.37 -21.16
CA PRO A 220 6.18 9.16 -21.97
C PRO A 220 5.52 8.00 -21.23
N ASN A 221 5.48 6.84 -21.89
CA ASN A 221 4.78 5.68 -21.33
C ASN A 221 5.47 5.08 -20.09
N GLN A 222 6.76 5.31 -19.85
CA GLN A 222 7.46 4.74 -18.71
C GLN A 222 8.50 5.71 -18.15
N ILE A 223 8.57 5.78 -16.82
CA ILE A 223 9.57 6.55 -16.09
C ILE A 223 10.08 5.67 -14.96
N THR A 224 11.37 5.74 -14.72
CA THR A 224 12.02 5.05 -13.61
C THR A 224 12.95 5.99 -12.89
N SER A 225 12.93 5.90 -11.58
CA SER A 225 13.92 6.53 -10.73
C SER A 225 14.42 5.54 -9.70
N ASN A 226 15.73 5.36 -9.59
CA ASN A 226 16.28 4.45 -8.60
C ASN A 226 17.61 4.93 -8.03
N MET A 227 17.79 4.61 -6.76
CA MET A 227 19.05 4.67 -6.04
C MET A 227 19.43 3.23 -5.70
N CYS A 228 20.54 2.76 -6.27
CA CYS A 228 21.04 1.41 -6.09
C CYS A 228 22.51 1.46 -5.68
N LYS A 229 22.84 0.88 -4.52
CA LYS A 229 24.21 0.72 -4.04
C LYS A 229 24.53 -0.77 -3.86
N GLY A 230 25.16 -1.38 -4.86
CA GLY A 230 25.59 -2.79 -4.81
C GLY A 230 24.43 -3.79 -4.98
N ARG A 231 24.65 -5.04 -4.54
CA ARG A 231 23.71 -6.18 -4.69
C ARG A 231 22.65 -6.27 -3.58
N LEU A 232 22.57 -5.30 -2.67
CA LEU A 232 21.69 -5.39 -1.49
C LEU A 232 20.36 -4.67 -1.73
N SER A 233 19.25 -5.42 -1.69
CA SER A 233 17.87 -4.89 -1.74
C SER A 233 17.59 -3.86 -0.66
N THR A 234 18.22 -4.02 0.50
CA THR A 234 17.89 -3.30 1.73
C THR A 234 18.30 -1.83 1.70
N ARG A 235 19.27 -1.45 0.86
CA ARG A 235 19.72 -0.06 0.66
C ARG A 235 19.28 0.53 -0.67
N SER A 236 18.30 -0.10 -1.31
CA SER A 236 17.76 0.36 -2.58
C SER A 236 16.49 1.18 -2.37
N PHE A 237 16.32 2.21 -3.21
CA PHE A 237 15.08 2.97 -3.33
C PHE A 237 14.70 3.02 -4.82
N GLY A 238 13.42 2.87 -5.11
CA GLY A 238 12.93 2.83 -6.49
C GLY A 238 11.53 3.42 -6.64
N VAL A 239 11.31 4.10 -7.76
CA VAL A 239 10.03 4.58 -8.25
C VAL A 239 9.91 4.16 -9.70
N PHE A 240 8.84 3.44 -10.05
CA PHE A 240 8.53 3.10 -11.42
C PHE A 240 7.13 3.60 -11.74
N ILE A 241 7.00 4.25 -12.88
CA ILE A 241 5.77 4.89 -13.32
C ILE A 241 5.45 4.31 -14.70
N ASP A 242 4.30 3.66 -14.80
CA ASP A 242 3.74 3.24 -16.07
C ASP A 242 2.58 4.16 -16.45
N THR A 243 2.81 4.81 -17.59
CA THR A 243 1.91 5.55 -18.45
C THR A 243 0.63 4.86 -18.92
N SER A 244 0.69 3.53 -19.01
CA SER A 244 -0.09 2.70 -19.93
C SER A 244 -1.05 1.72 -19.29
N GLY A 245 -1.24 1.83 -17.98
CA GLY A 245 -2.15 1.02 -17.20
C GLY A 245 -1.58 -0.36 -16.86
N ASN A 246 -0.27 -0.57 -17.05
CA ASN A 246 0.35 -1.86 -16.86
C ASN A 246 0.76 -2.11 -15.39
N LEU A 247 -0.25 -2.29 -14.53
CA LEU A 247 -0.03 -2.59 -13.10
C LEU A 247 0.82 -3.85 -12.89
N ALA A 248 0.70 -4.86 -13.77
CA ALA A 248 1.49 -6.09 -13.70
C ALA A 248 3.00 -5.82 -13.86
N LEU A 249 3.37 -4.97 -14.81
CA LEU A 249 4.76 -4.54 -14.99
C LEU A 249 5.28 -3.81 -13.76
N VAL A 250 4.52 -2.84 -13.24
CA VAL A 250 4.91 -2.05 -12.07
C VAL A 250 5.08 -2.96 -10.84
N GLN A 251 4.14 -3.86 -10.59
CA GLN A 251 4.21 -4.83 -9.50
C GLN A 251 5.45 -5.72 -9.60
N ARG A 252 5.75 -6.24 -10.79
CA ARG A 252 6.93 -7.09 -11.03
C ARG A 252 8.23 -6.33 -10.76
N ILE A 253 8.30 -5.06 -11.08
CA ILE A 253 9.47 -4.21 -10.81
C ILE A 253 9.65 -3.99 -9.30
N VAL A 254 8.57 -3.68 -8.57
CA VAL A 254 8.61 -3.55 -7.12
C VAL A 254 9.04 -4.87 -6.45
N LEU A 255 8.53 -6.02 -6.95
CA LEU A 255 8.98 -7.35 -6.52
C LEU A 255 10.47 -7.59 -6.80
N ALA A 256 10.96 -7.19 -7.97
CA ALA A 256 12.38 -7.32 -8.30
C ALA A 256 13.26 -6.51 -7.33
N TRP A 257 12.85 -5.29 -6.98
CA TRP A 257 13.56 -4.47 -5.99
C TRP A 257 13.54 -5.08 -4.59
N SER A 258 12.42 -5.66 -4.14
CA SER A 258 12.35 -6.34 -2.84
C SER A 258 13.26 -7.57 -2.76
N GLN A 259 13.53 -8.19 -3.91
CA GLN A 259 14.49 -9.30 -4.06
C GLN A 259 15.94 -8.84 -4.31
N GLY A 260 16.20 -7.54 -4.43
CA GLY A 260 17.54 -6.96 -4.59
C GLY A 260 18.02 -6.83 -6.02
N TYR A 261 17.14 -7.07 -6.98
CA TYR A 261 17.42 -6.79 -8.38
C TYR A 261 17.17 -5.31 -8.65
N CYS A 262 18.27 -4.57 -8.75
CA CYS A 262 18.25 -3.23 -9.31
C CYS A 262 18.04 -3.30 -10.82
N LEU A 263 17.23 -2.38 -11.33
CA LEU A 263 17.09 -2.19 -12.77
C LEU A 263 18.37 -1.50 -13.27
N SER A 264 19.31 -2.31 -13.78
CA SER A 264 20.64 -1.88 -14.21
C SER A 264 20.82 -1.87 -15.74
N SER A 265 19.86 -2.41 -16.48
CA SER A 265 19.91 -2.50 -17.94
C SER A 265 18.54 -2.16 -18.52
N TYR A 266 18.31 -0.88 -18.75
CA TYR A 266 17.24 -0.47 -19.65
C TYR A 266 17.77 -0.55 -21.08
N SER A 267 16.92 -1.01 -22.00
CA SER A 267 17.21 -1.06 -23.43
C SER A 267 17.57 0.33 -23.97
N GLU A 268 17.94 0.42 -25.25
CA GLU A 268 18.10 1.69 -25.99
C GLU A 268 16.85 2.60 -25.91
N ASP A 269 15.74 2.10 -25.37
CA ASP A 269 14.47 2.80 -25.24
C ASP A 269 14.39 3.75 -24.04
N PHE A 270 15.39 3.87 -23.17
CA PHE A 270 15.39 4.85 -22.07
C PHE A 270 16.44 5.95 -22.23
N ARG A 271 16.01 7.20 -22.04
CA ARG A 271 16.86 8.40 -21.99
C ARG A 271 17.02 8.87 -20.55
N GLN A 272 18.22 9.29 -20.20
CA GLN A 272 18.50 9.89 -18.89
C GLN A 272 17.94 11.31 -18.85
N MET A 273 17.08 11.61 -17.87
CA MET A 273 16.66 12.98 -17.57
C MET A 273 17.74 13.71 -16.80
N GLY A 274 18.32 13.03 -15.81
CA GLY A 274 19.30 13.63 -14.94
C GLY A 274 19.70 12.73 -13.79
N ASN A 275 20.61 13.27 -12.98
CA ASN A 275 20.97 12.68 -11.71
C ASN A 275 20.83 13.73 -10.63
N TYR A 276 20.11 13.40 -9.58
CA TYR A 276 19.72 14.36 -8.57
C TYR A 276 20.31 13.96 -7.21
N PRO A 277 20.91 14.92 -6.49
CA PRO A 277 21.33 14.68 -5.11
C PRO A 277 20.09 14.50 -4.23
N ILE A 278 20.06 13.41 -3.46
CA ILE A 278 19.05 13.17 -2.42
C ILE A 278 19.74 12.94 -1.09
N TRP A 279 19.01 13.21 -0.01
CA TRP A 279 19.39 12.75 1.31
C TRP A 279 18.83 11.34 1.52
N ALA A 280 19.70 10.41 1.88
CA ALA A 280 19.34 9.04 2.24
C ALA A 280 19.74 8.78 3.68
N TRP A 281 18.82 8.27 4.48
CA TRP A 281 19.05 7.94 5.87
C TRP A 281 19.38 6.46 5.99
N GLU A 282 20.67 6.13 5.99
CA GLU A 282 21.14 4.75 6.05
C GLU A 282 21.10 4.23 7.50
N ILE A 283 20.39 3.13 7.70
CA ILE A 283 20.26 2.41 8.98
C ILE A 283 21.33 1.31 9.00
N ASP A 284 22.19 1.31 10.02
CA ASP A 284 23.20 0.26 10.22
C ASP A 284 22.67 -0.85 11.12
N GLU A 285 22.73 -2.10 10.67
CA GLU A 285 22.31 -3.29 11.43
C GLU A 285 23.09 -3.48 12.75
N LYS A 286 24.27 -2.88 12.88
CA LYS A 286 25.10 -3.00 14.10
C LYS A 286 24.57 -2.17 15.28
N SER A 287 23.80 -1.10 15.03
CA SER A 287 23.27 -0.25 16.10
C SER A 287 21.99 -0.80 16.75
N THR A 288 21.27 -1.70 16.08
CA THR A 288 20.05 -2.33 16.60
C THR A 288 20.35 -3.45 17.59
N ALA A 289 21.49 -4.14 17.47
CA ALA A 289 21.91 -5.21 18.38
C ALA A 289 22.29 -4.73 19.79
N SER A 290 22.72 -3.47 19.96
CA SER A 290 23.14 -2.93 21.26
C SER A 290 22.00 -2.42 22.13
N ASN A 291 20.84 -2.09 21.54
CA ASN A 291 19.64 -1.64 22.27
C ASN A 291 18.62 -2.75 22.55
N GLY A 292 18.81 -3.95 22.00
CA GLY A 292 18.07 -5.15 22.39
C GLY A 292 18.50 -5.61 23.78
N ARG A 293 17.76 -5.23 24.84
CA ARG A 293 17.89 -5.86 26.16
C ARG A 293 17.94 -7.38 26.00
N ARG A 294 19.00 -7.99 26.56
CA ARG A 294 19.27 -9.43 26.63
C ARG A 294 17.97 -10.25 26.63
N VAL A 295 17.67 -10.91 25.52
CA VAL A 295 16.83 -12.11 25.53
C VAL A 295 17.62 -13.13 26.35
N ARG A 296 17.08 -13.52 27.51
CA ARG A 296 17.65 -14.61 28.29
C ARG A 296 17.63 -15.87 27.41
N PRO A 297 18.74 -16.58 27.22
CA PRO A 297 18.67 -17.92 26.65
C PRO A 297 17.96 -18.83 27.66
N TYR A 298 16.89 -19.49 27.23
CA TYR A 298 16.39 -20.65 27.96
C TYR A 298 17.32 -21.82 27.64
N SER A 299 17.96 -22.32 28.68
CA SER A 299 18.55 -23.64 28.74
C SER A 299 17.44 -24.68 28.53
N VAL A 300 17.66 -25.61 27.61
CA VAL A 300 16.92 -26.87 27.53
C VAL A 300 17.40 -27.78 28.66
#